data_AF-A0A562CKZ0-F1
#
_entry.id   AF-A0A562CKZ0-F1
#
_cell.length_a   1.000
_cell.length_b   1.000
_cell.length_c   1.000
_cell.angle_alpha   90.00
_cell.angle_beta   90.00
_cell.angle_gamma   90.00
#
_symmetry.space_group_name_H-M   'P 1'
#
loop_
_entity.id
_entity.type
_entity.pdbx_description
1 polymer ?
#
loop_
_entity_poly.entity_id
_entity_poly.type
_entity_poly.pdbx_seq_one_letter_code
_entity_poly.pdbx_strand_id
1 'polypeptide(L)'
;MAALDPNAAASGPEISAGSVAGVWTVNVAGQSCRVATPQTKFGQGYRAGPLRCPAPLDGVKSWNVEGGQLAFYDESGGVLARLSSSGNEQFNGQTSTGQPISLSR
;
A
#
# COMPACT_ATOMS: atom_id res chain seq x y z
N MET A 1 35.03 11.90 14.32
CA MET A 1 33.61 11.80 14.67
C MET A 1 32.79 12.28 13.47
N ALA A 2 32.25 11.37 12.68
CA ALA A 2 31.33 11.68 11.58
C ALA A 2 29.98 11.05 11.95
N ALA A 3 28.92 11.85 11.90
CA ALA A 3 27.60 11.48 12.35
C ALA A 3 27.08 10.25 11.59
N LEU A 4 26.63 9.25 12.34
CA LEU A 4 25.83 8.16 11.81
C LEU A 4 24.45 8.75 11.53
N ASP A 5 24.09 8.91 10.27
CA ASP A 5 22.72 9.23 9.87
C ASP A 5 21.78 8.12 10.37
N PRO A 6 20.83 8.38 11.29
CA PRO A 6 19.98 7.34 11.87
C PRO A 6 18.82 6.92 10.94
N ASN A 7 18.92 7.16 9.63
CA ASN A 7 17.83 6.92 8.68
C ASN A 7 18.20 5.85 7.63
N ALA A 8 18.87 4.80 8.06
CA ALA A 8 18.95 3.53 7.33
C ALA A 8 17.81 2.63 7.83
N ALA A 9 16.57 2.99 7.52
CA ALA A 9 15.43 2.10 7.71
C ALA A 9 15.51 0.97 6.66
N ALA A 10 16.12 -0.14 7.08
CA ALA A 10 15.96 -1.51 6.58
C ALA A 10 15.72 -1.67 5.07
N SER A 11 16.81 -1.90 4.35
CA SER A 11 16.86 -2.55 3.04
C SER A 11 16.37 -4.00 3.11
N GLY A 12 15.05 -4.20 3.25
CA GLY A 12 14.36 -5.34 2.63
C GLY A 12 14.27 -5.10 1.11
N PRO A 13 13.93 -6.10 0.27
CA PRO A 13 13.75 -5.88 -1.17
C PRO A 13 12.88 -4.64 -1.36
N GLU A 14 13.50 -3.64 -1.95
CA GLU A 14 13.24 -2.22 -1.74
C GLU A 14 11.90 -1.82 -2.36
N ILE A 15 10.80 -2.12 -1.66
CA ILE A 15 9.50 -1.54 -1.95
C ILE A 15 9.61 -0.05 -1.66
N SER A 16 10.05 0.68 -2.66
CA SER A 16 10.10 2.13 -2.62
C SER A 16 8.71 2.69 -2.87
N ALA A 17 8.42 3.85 -2.28
CA ALA A 17 7.20 4.57 -2.57
C ALA A 17 7.02 4.83 -4.08
N GLY A 18 8.12 4.94 -4.83
CA GLY A 18 8.11 5.04 -6.30
C GLY A 18 7.66 3.75 -7.01
N SER A 19 8.00 2.59 -6.47
CA SER A 19 7.58 1.29 -7.02
C SER A 19 6.10 1.01 -6.74
N VAL A 20 5.58 1.54 -5.64
CA VAL A 20 4.15 1.51 -5.29
C VAL A 20 3.38 2.66 -5.94
N ALA A 21 4.06 3.72 -6.37
CA ALA A 21 3.44 4.85 -7.03
C ALA A 21 2.74 4.42 -8.33
N GLY A 22 1.47 4.77 -8.48
CA GLY A 22 0.77 4.52 -9.74
C GLY A 22 -0.68 4.10 -9.55
N VAL A 23 -1.23 3.48 -10.59
CA VAL A 23 -2.58 2.90 -10.57
C VAL A 23 -2.44 1.39 -10.59
N TRP A 24 -3.02 0.73 -9.60
CA TRP A 24 -3.01 -0.73 -9.47
C TRP A 24 -4.41 -1.28 -9.66
N THR A 25 -4.50 -2.42 -10.33
CA THR A 25 -5.72 -3.23 -10.36
C THR A 25 -5.72 -4.12 -9.13
N VAL A 26 -6.63 -3.84 -8.21
CA VAL A 26 -6.85 -4.59 -6.98
C VAL A 26 -7.86 -5.71 -7.24
N ASN A 27 -7.54 -6.92 -6.84
CA ASN A 27 -8.44 -8.07 -6.87
C ASN A 27 -8.62 -8.54 -5.42
N VAL A 28 -9.83 -8.40 -4.88
CA VAL A 28 -10.18 -8.82 -3.52
C VAL A 28 -11.39 -9.74 -3.56
N ALA A 29 -11.26 -10.97 -3.05
CA ALA A 29 -12.36 -11.93 -2.97
C ALA A 29 -13.17 -12.12 -4.29
N GLY A 30 -12.52 -12.05 -5.45
CA GLY A 30 -13.16 -12.17 -6.77
C GLY A 30 -13.82 -10.88 -7.29
N GLN A 31 -13.66 -9.76 -6.59
CA GLN A 31 -14.02 -8.42 -7.06
C GLN A 31 -12.77 -7.67 -7.50
N SER A 32 -12.81 -7.09 -8.69
CA SER A 32 -11.72 -6.29 -9.25
C SER A 32 -12.06 -4.80 -9.21
N CYS A 33 -11.16 -3.99 -8.67
CA CYS A 33 -11.26 -2.54 -8.66
C CYS A 33 -9.89 -1.91 -8.96
N ARG A 34 -9.81 -0.58 -9.07
CA ARG A 34 -8.53 0.11 -9.27
C ARG A 34 -8.24 0.97 -8.06
N VAL A 35 -6.98 1.06 -7.66
CA VAL A 35 -6.53 2.01 -6.63
C VAL A 35 -5.41 2.86 -7.20
N ALA A 36 -5.54 4.16 -7.06
CA ALA A 36 -4.47 5.10 -7.31
C ALA A 36 -3.70 5.30 -6.01
N THR A 37 -2.42 4.96 -6.02
CA THR A 37 -1.47 5.22 -4.93
C THR A 37 -0.48 6.29 -5.38
N PRO A 38 -0.88 7.57 -5.45
CA PRO A 38 0.06 8.64 -5.75
C PRO A 38 1.09 8.81 -4.62
N GLN A 39 2.29 9.29 -4.95
CA GLN A 39 3.31 9.72 -3.98
C GLN A 39 2.98 11.10 -3.38
N THR A 40 1.69 11.41 -3.21
CA THR A 40 1.27 12.64 -2.55
C THR A 40 1.39 12.45 -1.05
N LYS A 41 2.26 13.21 -0.41
CA LYS A 41 2.48 13.16 1.04
C LYS A 41 1.17 13.54 1.77
N PHE A 42 0.73 12.68 2.68
CA PHE A 42 -0.50 12.87 3.46
C PHE A 42 -0.21 12.52 4.93
N GLY A 43 -0.08 13.55 5.77
CA GLY A 43 0.37 13.38 7.15
C GLY A 43 1.74 12.70 7.21
N GLN A 44 1.78 11.53 7.86
CA GLN A 44 2.97 10.68 8.00
C GLN A 44 3.16 9.62 6.90
N GLY A 45 2.20 9.50 5.97
CA GLY A 45 2.24 8.53 4.88
C GLY A 45 1.96 9.17 3.52
N TYR A 46 1.33 8.40 2.63
CA TYR A 46 0.95 8.83 1.29
C TYR A 46 -0.56 8.72 1.10
N ARG A 47 -1.12 9.54 0.22
CA ARG A 47 -2.55 9.50 -0.08
C ARG A 47 -2.87 8.31 -0.96
N ALA A 48 -3.89 7.53 -0.58
CA ALA A 48 -4.47 6.50 -1.43
C ALA A 48 -5.82 6.98 -1.94
N GLY A 49 -6.16 6.64 -3.18
CA GLY A 49 -7.44 6.96 -3.79
C GLY A 49 -8.03 5.72 -4.45
N PRO A 50 -9.07 5.10 -3.87
CA PRO A 50 -9.77 4.00 -4.52
C PRO A 50 -10.53 4.55 -5.74
N LEU A 51 -10.36 3.92 -6.89
CA LEU A 51 -11.13 4.16 -8.11
C LEU A 51 -12.24 3.11 -8.19
N ARG A 52 -13.43 3.47 -7.70
CA ARG A 52 -14.63 2.62 -7.70
C ARG A 52 -14.42 1.27 -7.00
N CYS A 53 -13.70 1.25 -5.87
CA CYS A 53 -13.61 0.04 -5.06
C CYS A 53 -14.85 -0.10 -4.16
N PRO A 54 -15.37 -1.32 -3.95
CA PRO A 54 -16.41 -1.56 -2.97
C PRO A 54 -15.85 -1.47 -1.54
N ALA A 55 -16.74 -1.33 -0.56
CA ALA A 55 -16.37 -1.49 0.85
C ALA A 55 -15.75 -2.88 1.08
N PRO A 56 -14.68 -3.00 1.89
CA PRO A 56 -14.08 -1.96 2.73
C PRO A 56 -12.97 -1.12 2.06
N LEU A 57 -12.60 -1.40 0.81
CA LEU A 57 -11.53 -0.67 0.12
C LEU A 57 -11.92 0.76 -0.28
N ASP A 58 -13.22 1.07 -0.33
CA ASP A 58 -13.72 2.44 -0.47
C ASP A 58 -13.20 3.39 0.65
N GLY A 59 -13.00 2.85 1.86
CA GLY A 59 -12.52 3.61 3.00
C GLY A 59 -11.04 4.01 2.92
N VAL A 60 -10.28 3.48 1.95
CA VAL A 60 -8.84 3.75 1.91
C VAL A 60 -8.56 5.23 1.63
N LYS A 61 -7.90 5.88 2.57
CA LYS A 61 -7.49 7.30 2.47
C LYS A 61 -5.98 7.45 2.36
N SER A 62 -5.25 6.52 2.95
CA SER A 62 -3.82 6.61 3.07
C SER A 62 -3.14 5.26 2.86
N TRP A 63 -1.89 5.30 2.47
CA TRP A 63 -1.02 4.15 2.39
C TRP A 63 0.35 4.48 2.96
N ASN A 64 1.03 3.48 3.51
CA ASN A 64 2.39 3.59 4.00
C ASN A 64 3.18 2.33 3.64
N VAL A 65 4.51 2.41 3.65
CA VAL A 65 5.36 1.23 3.56
C VAL A 65 5.91 0.91 4.95
N GLU A 66 5.47 -0.20 5.52
CA GLU A 66 5.85 -0.69 6.84
C GLU A 66 6.80 -1.87 6.66
N GLY A 67 8.08 -1.73 7.00
CA GLY A 67 9.04 -2.84 6.95
C GLY A 67 9.20 -3.52 5.57
N GLY A 68 8.97 -2.76 4.49
CA GLY A 68 8.97 -3.31 3.12
C GLY A 68 7.64 -3.96 2.71
N GLN A 69 6.53 -3.59 3.33
CA GLN A 69 5.18 -3.99 2.93
C GLN A 69 4.27 -2.76 2.81
N LEU A 70 3.46 -2.72 1.76
CA LEU A 70 2.41 -1.73 1.57
C LEU A 70 1.27 -1.97 2.56
N ALA A 71 1.04 -1.02 3.47
CA ALA A 71 -0.13 -1.00 4.34
C ALA A 71 -1.10 0.09 3.88
N PHE A 72 -2.36 -0.27 3.72
CA PHE A 72 -3.46 0.65 3.45
C PHE A 72 -4.17 1.02 4.74
N TYR A 73 -4.59 2.27 4.84
CA TYR A 73 -5.22 2.85 6.01
C TYR A 73 -6.52 3.57 5.65
N ASP A 74 -7.49 3.43 6.54
CA ASP A 74 -8.75 4.18 6.53
C ASP A 74 -8.55 5.62 7.03
N GLU A 75 -9.59 6.46 6.92
CA GLU A 75 -9.66 7.80 7.53
C GLU A 75 -9.39 7.80 9.04
N SER A 76 -9.81 6.74 9.76
CA SER A 76 -9.55 6.60 11.19
C SER A 76 -8.11 6.15 11.52
N GLY A 77 -7.27 5.88 10.52
CA GLY A 77 -5.92 5.32 10.71
C GLY A 77 -5.91 3.80 10.99
N GLY A 78 -7.05 3.13 10.82
CA GLY A 78 -7.13 1.68 10.89
C GLY A 78 -6.51 1.02 9.66
N VAL A 79 -5.75 -0.06 9.84
CA VAL A 79 -5.17 -0.82 8.72
C VAL A 79 -6.29 -1.57 8.00
N LEU A 80 -6.49 -1.27 6.73
CA LEU A 80 -7.48 -1.92 5.87
C LEU A 80 -6.90 -3.16 5.17
N ALA A 81 -5.64 -3.10 4.75
CA ALA A 81 -4.96 -4.21 4.09
C ALA A 81 -3.44 -4.07 4.19
N ARG A 82 -2.74 -5.19 4.13
CA ARG A 82 -1.27 -5.24 4.01
C ARG A 82 -0.89 -6.10 2.84
N LEU A 83 0.06 -5.61 2.05
CA LEU A 83 0.55 -6.25 0.84
C LEU A 83 2.06 -6.21 0.78
N SER A 84 2.66 -7.30 0.33
CA SER A 84 4.08 -7.40 0.01
C SER A 84 4.26 -7.40 -1.50
N SER A 85 5.43 -6.95 -1.98
CA SER A 85 5.81 -7.09 -3.38
C SER A 85 6.03 -8.57 -3.68
N SER A 86 5.22 -9.12 -4.58
CA SER A 86 5.32 -10.51 -5.02
C SER A 86 6.17 -10.67 -6.29
N GLY A 87 6.45 -9.57 -7.00
CA GLY A 87 7.20 -9.57 -8.25
C GLY A 87 7.33 -8.16 -8.81
N ASN A 88 7.94 -8.03 -9.99
CA ASN A 88 7.92 -6.76 -10.72
C ASN A 88 6.46 -6.40 -11.00
N GLU A 89 5.99 -5.31 -10.38
CA GLU A 89 4.66 -4.77 -10.66
C GLU A 89 3.50 -5.68 -10.19
N GLN A 90 3.73 -6.48 -9.14
CA GLN A 90 2.73 -7.32 -8.52
C GLN A 90 2.85 -7.24 -7.00
N PHE A 91 1.74 -7.02 -6.30
CA PHE A 91 1.69 -7.11 -4.84
C PHE A 91 0.64 -8.10 -4.40
N ASN A 92 0.95 -8.90 -3.40
CA ASN A 92 0.06 -9.90 -2.83
C ASN A 92 -0.11 -9.63 -1.34
N GLY A 93 -1.29 -9.88 -0.81
CA GLY A 93 -1.58 -9.56 0.57
C GLY A 93 -2.93 -10.06 1.03
N GLN A 94 -3.32 -9.56 2.20
CA GLN A 94 -4.63 -9.83 2.79
C GLN A 94 -5.19 -8.55 3.39
N THR A 95 -6.51 -8.39 3.30
CA THR A 95 -7.22 -7.32 4.01
C THR A 95 -7.27 -7.62 5.51
N SER A 96 -7.54 -6.61 6.33
CA SER A 96 -7.74 -6.79 7.78
C SER A 96 -8.97 -7.65 8.10
N THR A 97 -9.86 -7.87 7.12
CA THR A 97 -11.01 -8.78 7.22
C THR A 97 -10.67 -10.23 6.87
N GLY A 98 -9.41 -10.53 6.50
CA GLY A 98 -8.94 -11.87 6.14
C GLY A 98 -9.18 -12.25 4.68
N GLN A 99 -9.62 -11.31 3.82
CA GLN A 99 -9.83 -11.58 2.40
C GLN A 99 -8.49 -11.48 1.65
N PRO A 100 -8.20 -12.42 0.74
CA PRO A 100 -7.01 -12.32 -0.11
C PRO A 100 -7.15 -11.12 -1.05
N ILE A 101 -6.09 -10.33 -1.14
CA ILE A 101 -6.01 -9.16 -2.01
C ILE A 101 -4.73 -9.21 -2.84
N SER A 102 -4.85 -9.01 -4.14
CA SER A 102 -3.73 -8.98 -5.08
C SER A 102 -3.80 -7.75 -5.95
N LEU A 103 -2.69 -7.02 -6.06
CA LEU A 103 -2.52 -5.86 -6.92
C LEU A 103 -1.65 -6.26 -8.10
N SER A 104 -2.11 -5.89 -9.28
CA SER A 104 -1.37 -6.05 -10.52
C SER A 104 -1.55 -4.80 -11.39
N ARG A 105 -0.53 -4.44 -12.15
CA ARG A 105 -0.63 -3.42 -13.21
C ARG A 105 -0.16 -3.98 -14.53
#